data_AF-A0AAU0TUS2-F1
#
_entry.id   AF-A0AAU0TUS2-F1
#
_cell.length_a   1.000
_cell.length_b   1.000
_cell.length_c   1.000
_cell.angle_alpha   90.00
_cell.angle_beta   90.00
_cell.angle_gamma   90.00
#
_symmetry.space_group_name_H-M   'P 1'
#
loop_
_entity.id
_entity.type
_entity.pdbx_description
1 polymer ?
#
loop_
_entity_poly.entity_id
_entity_poly.type
_entity_poly.pdbx_seq_one_letter_code
_entity_poly.pdbx_strand_id
1 'polypeptide(L)'
;MKLKKWAIQFLSTGNTLVMRAGNLQLSWVASESGIDRQKFYVGRGPKDLQELIAALSEYAKSGSSSSIGPTRKSDNDVSALRVALAAQHQKSRELKAEVNRLKLMHDLTHSGKPLVY
;
A
#
# COMPACT_ATOMS: atom_id res chain seq x y z
N MET A 1 17.24 13.53 10.81
CA MET A 1 18.15 12.49 11.34
C MET A 1 17.61 11.05 11.30
N LYS A 2 16.30 10.78 11.44
CA LYS A 2 15.75 9.40 11.46
C LYS A 2 15.99 8.61 10.15
N LEU A 3 15.78 9.23 8.98
CA LEU A 3 16.00 8.59 7.68
C LEU A 3 17.47 8.20 7.44
N LYS A 4 18.41 9.08 7.81
CA LYS A 4 19.84 8.84 7.64
C LYS A 4 20.31 7.64 8.47
N LYS A 5 19.87 7.55 9.74
CA LYS A 5 20.18 6.41 10.61
C LYS A 5 19.60 5.11 10.04
N TRP A 6 18.35 5.14 9.61
CA TRP A 6 17.71 3.99 8.95
C TRP A 6 18.47 3.55 7.69
N ALA A 7 18.80 4.50 6.80
CA ALA A 7 19.49 4.21 5.55
C ALA A 7 20.86 3.55 5.79
N ILE A 8 21.64 4.08 6.74
CA ILE A 8 22.94 3.49 7.11
C ILE A 8 22.75 2.07 7.67
N GLN A 9 21.80 1.87 8.58
CA GLN A 9 21.52 0.57 9.17
C GLN A 9 21.08 -0.45 8.11
N PHE A 10 20.16 -0.05 7.22
CA PHE A 10 19.63 -0.88 6.16
C PHE A 10 20.73 -1.32 5.19
N LEU A 11 21.57 -0.38 4.74
CA LEU A 11 22.69 -0.67 3.86
C LEU A 11 23.78 -1.50 4.54
N SER A 12 24.05 -1.28 5.83
CA SER A 12 25.03 -2.07 6.58
C SER A 12 24.64 -3.54 6.76
N THR A 13 23.35 -3.85 6.63
CA THR A 13 22.82 -5.23 6.70
C THR A 13 22.96 -5.96 5.36
N GLY A 14 23.45 -5.29 4.31
CA GLY A 14 23.57 -5.87 2.96
C GLY A 14 22.24 -6.01 2.23
N ASN A 15 21.18 -5.33 2.68
CA ASN A 15 19.87 -5.39 2.06
C ASN A 15 19.82 -4.56 0.77
N THR A 16 19.18 -5.10 -0.26
CA THR A 16 18.99 -4.40 -1.54
C THR A 16 17.82 -3.42 -1.46
N LEU A 17 18.01 -2.23 -2.01
CA LEU A 17 16.97 -1.21 -2.10
C LEU A 17 15.90 -1.61 -3.13
N VAL A 18 14.62 -1.35 -2.81
CA VAL A 18 13.51 -1.69 -3.71
C VAL A 18 13.35 -0.63 -4.80
N MET A 19 13.56 -1.06 -6.04
CA MET A 19 13.46 -0.25 -7.25
C MET A 19 12.14 -0.51 -7.99
N ARG A 20 11.54 0.52 -8.58
CA ARG A 20 10.39 0.43 -9.50
C ARG A 20 10.60 1.35 -10.71
N ALA A 21 10.54 0.79 -11.91
CA ALA A 21 10.74 1.52 -13.17
C ALA A 21 12.02 2.37 -13.17
N GLY A 22 13.14 1.78 -12.70
CA GLY A 22 14.45 2.44 -12.66
C GLY A 22 14.64 3.49 -11.56
N ASN A 23 13.66 3.67 -10.67
CA ASN A 23 13.73 4.63 -9.57
C ASN A 23 13.47 3.96 -8.21
N LEU A 24 13.99 4.55 -7.14
CA LEU A 24 13.75 4.08 -5.78
C LEU A 24 12.25 4.17 -5.44
N GLN A 25 11.69 3.09 -4.90
CA GLN A 25 10.27 3.05 -4.55
C GLN A 25 9.99 3.85 -3.28
N LEU A 26 9.58 5.12 -3.44
CA LEU A 26 9.35 6.05 -2.31
C LEU A 26 8.27 5.58 -1.32
N SER A 27 7.23 4.87 -1.79
CA SER A 27 6.21 4.30 -0.90
C SER A 27 6.79 3.22 0.02
N TRP A 28 7.77 2.46 -0.48
CA TRP A 28 8.44 1.44 0.31
C TRP A 28 9.37 2.10 1.35
N VAL A 29 10.18 3.08 0.93
CA VAL A 29 11.03 3.86 1.85
C VAL A 29 10.20 4.54 2.94
N ALA A 30 9.03 5.07 2.60
CA ALA A 30 8.10 5.66 3.57
C ALA A 30 7.69 4.67 4.66
N SER A 31 7.31 3.46 4.25
CA SER A 31 6.89 2.38 5.15
C SER A 31 8.02 1.94 6.07
N GLU A 32 9.23 1.76 5.53
CA GLU A 32 10.39 1.27 6.28
C GLU A 32 10.98 2.32 7.22
N SER A 33 11.07 3.58 6.78
CA SER A 33 11.64 4.67 7.59
C SER A 33 10.63 5.28 8.59
N GLY A 34 9.33 4.98 8.42
CA GLY A 34 8.24 5.60 9.17
C GLY A 34 8.10 7.09 8.89
N ILE A 35 8.48 7.54 7.69
CA ILE A 35 8.36 8.93 7.23
C ILE A 35 7.30 8.98 6.15
N ASP A 36 6.40 9.97 6.23
CA ASP A 36 5.39 10.16 5.21
C ASP A 36 6.03 10.36 3.82
N ARG A 37 5.55 9.58 2.86
CA ARG A 37 5.93 9.62 1.45
C ARG A 37 5.88 11.04 0.88
N GLN A 38 4.92 11.86 1.32
CA GLN A 38 4.76 13.22 0.80
C GLN A 38 6.00 14.08 1.00
N LYS A 39 6.78 13.82 2.06
CA LYS A 39 8.00 14.59 2.37
C LYS A 39 9.15 14.30 1.41
N PHE A 40 9.10 13.22 0.63
CA PHE A 40 10.12 12.91 -0.37
C PHE A 40 9.93 13.68 -1.68
N TYR A 41 8.79 14.35 -1.88
CA TYR A 41 8.55 15.15 -3.09
C TYR A 41 9.18 16.53 -3.00
N VAL A 42 9.66 17.00 -4.17
CA VAL A 42 10.20 18.35 -4.34
C VAL A 42 9.21 19.40 -3.85
N GLY A 43 9.69 20.33 -3.04
CA GLY A 43 8.90 21.42 -2.46
C GLY A 43 7.95 21.02 -1.32
N ARG A 44 7.83 19.74 -0.95
CA ARG A 44 6.93 19.28 0.13
C ARG A 44 7.64 18.88 1.41
N GLY A 45 8.92 18.54 1.34
CA GLY A 45 9.71 18.17 2.51
C GLY A 45 11.03 18.90 2.61
N PRO A 46 11.80 18.62 3.68
CA PRO A 46 13.13 19.18 3.88
C PRO A 46 14.07 18.83 2.72
N LYS A 47 14.93 19.77 2.30
CA LYS A 47 15.91 19.56 1.22
C LYS A 47 16.84 18.38 1.51
N ASP A 48 17.34 18.27 2.74
CA ASP A 48 18.21 17.17 3.18
C ASP A 48 17.61 15.79 2.94
N LEU A 49 16.29 15.69 3.06
CA LEU A 49 15.55 14.43 2.91
C LEU A 49 15.38 14.08 1.43
N GLN A 50 15.25 15.09 0.56
CA GLN A 50 15.24 14.92 -0.89
C GLN A 50 16.64 14.54 -1.41
N GLU A 51 17.68 15.22 -0.92
CA GLU A 51 19.08 14.91 -1.23
C GLU A 51 19.46 13.49 -0.82
N LEU A 52 19.04 13.05 0.37
CA LEU A 52 19.31 11.68 0.83
C LEU A 52 18.60 10.63 -0.03
N ILE A 53 17.37 10.90 -0.49
CA ILE A 53 16.65 10.01 -1.42
C ILE A 53 17.31 9.98 -2.80
N ALA A 54 17.79 11.13 -3.29
CA ALA A 54 18.55 11.20 -4.54
C ALA A 54 19.83 10.36 -4.45
N ALA A 55 20.61 10.53 -3.39
CA ALA A 55 21.82 9.75 -3.13
C ALA A 55 21.55 8.24 -3.01
N LEU A 56 20.47 7.84 -2.31
CA LEU A 56 20.06 6.43 -2.23
C LEU A 56 19.63 5.86 -3.59
N SER A 57 18.98 6.69 -4.42
CA SER A 57 18.57 6.30 -5.76
C SER A 57 19.78 6.11 -6.69
N GLU A 58 20.79 6.97 -6.58
CA GLU A 58 22.06 6.82 -7.30
C GLU A 58 22.82 5.58 -6.82
N TYR A 59 22.92 5.38 -5.51
CA TYR A 59 23.54 4.18 -4.94
C TYR A 59 22.84 2.89 -5.43
N ALA A 60 21.51 2.87 -5.46
CA ALA A 60 20.75 1.74 -5.98
C ALA A 60 21.03 1.48 -7.47
N LYS A 61 21.23 2.55 -8.26
CA LYS A 61 21.58 2.44 -9.69
C LYS A 61 23.03 2.00 -9.89
N SER A 62 23.97 2.48 -9.09
CA SER A 62 25.40 2.13 -9.21
C SER A 62 25.69 0.70 -8.75
N GLY A 63 24.96 0.19 -7.76
CA GLY A 63 25.04 -1.22 -7.33
C GLY A 63 24.34 -2.22 -8.27
N SER A 64 23.61 -1.73 -9.28
CA SER A 64 22.76 -2.53 -10.17
C SER A 64 23.50 -3.12 -11.40
N SER A 65 24.79 -3.45 -11.30
CA SER A 65 25.41 -4.29 -12.35
C SER A 65 25.05 -5.77 -12.21
N SER A 66 24.44 -6.22 -11.11
CA SER A 66 24.19 -7.65 -10.87
C SER A 66 23.05 -7.95 -9.89
N SER A 67 21.89 -7.30 -10.04
CA SER A 67 20.70 -7.70 -9.29
C SER A 67 19.47 -7.47 -10.16
N ILE A 68 19.14 -8.48 -10.95
CA ILE A 68 17.75 -8.75 -11.29
C ILE A 68 17.04 -8.80 -9.94
N GLY A 69 16.25 -7.75 -9.63
CA GLY A 69 15.48 -7.68 -8.40
C GLY A 69 14.69 -8.97 -8.19
N PRO A 70 14.26 -9.28 -6.95
CA PRO A 70 13.59 -10.54 -6.65
C PRO A 70 12.52 -10.76 -7.71
N THR A 71 12.72 -11.81 -8.52
CA THR A 71 11.81 -12.24 -9.57
C THR A 71 10.45 -12.20 -8.92
N ARG A 72 9.55 -11.33 -9.44
CA ARG A 72 8.19 -11.17 -8.91
C ARG A 72 7.70 -12.58 -8.61
N LYS A 73 7.54 -12.93 -7.32
CA LYS A 73 6.72 -14.07 -6.94
C LYS A 73 5.32 -13.67 -7.39
N SER A 74 5.02 -14.09 -8.61
CA SER A 74 3.76 -14.11 -9.34
C SER A 74 2.92 -12.84 -9.27
N ASP A 75 2.96 -12.05 -10.34
CA ASP A 75 1.87 -11.10 -10.68
C ASP A 75 0.49 -11.78 -10.64
N ASN A 76 0.46 -13.09 -10.85
CA ASN A 76 -0.70 -13.97 -10.70
C ASN A 76 -1.23 -14.02 -9.26
N ASP A 77 -0.37 -14.05 -8.23
CA ASP A 77 -0.80 -14.16 -6.84
C ASP A 77 -1.40 -12.84 -6.36
N VAL A 78 -0.78 -11.72 -6.75
CA VAL A 78 -1.31 -10.38 -6.47
C VAL A 78 -2.64 -10.17 -7.20
N SER A 79 -2.74 -10.63 -8.45
CA SER A 79 -3.99 -10.58 -9.21
C SER A 79 -5.08 -11.46 -8.59
N ALA A 80 -4.74 -12.68 -8.17
CA ALA A 80 -5.66 -13.59 -7.46
C ALA A 80 -6.14 -13.00 -6.13
N LEU A 81 -5.25 -12.40 -5.34
CA LEU A 81 -5.61 -11.72 -4.09
C LEU A 81 -6.54 -10.52 -4.33
N ARG A 82 -6.32 -9.75 -5.40
CA ARG A 82 -7.22 -8.64 -5.78
C ARG A 82 -8.60 -9.13 -6.18
N VAL A 83 -8.68 -10.22 -6.94
CA VAL A 83 -9.95 -10.85 -7.32
C VAL A 83 -10.67 -11.40 -6.09
N ALA A 84 -9.96 -12.09 -5.20
CA ALA A 84 -10.52 -12.61 -3.96
C ALA A 84 -11.05 -11.49 -3.06
N LEU A 85 -10.31 -10.38 -2.93
CA LEU A 85 -10.73 -9.21 -2.16
C LEU A 85 -11.99 -8.55 -2.76
N ALA A 86 -12.04 -8.41 -4.09
CA ALA A 86 -13.21 -7.87 -4.77
C ALA A 86 -14.45 -8.76 -4.56
N ALA A 87 -14.29 -10.08 -4.65
CA ALA A 87 -15.37 -11.04 -4.38
C ALA A 87 -15.84 -10.97 -2.92
N GLN A 88 -14.93 -10.84 -1.96
CA GLN A 88 -15.28 -10.69 -0.54
C GLN A 88 -16.02 -9.38 -0.26
N HIS A 89 -15.59 -8.28 -0.88
CA HIS A 89 -16.30 -6.99 -0.78
C HIS A 89 -17.71 -7.08 -1.36
N GLN A 90 -17.88 -7.76 -2.49
CA GLN A 90 -19.18 -7.97 -3.11
C GLN A 90 -20.10 -8.79 -2.19
N LYS A 91 -19.62 -9.92 -1.67
CA LYS A 91 -20.38 -10.74 -0.72
C LYS A 91 -20.75 -9.98 0.56
N SER A 92 -19.87 -9.11 1.06
CA SER A 92 -20.16 -8.26 2.22
C SER A 92 -21.30 -7.27 1.93
N ARG A 93 -21.33 -6.68 0.73
CA ARG A 93 -22.41 -5.78 0.31
C ARG A 93 -23.74 -6.53 0.19
N GLU A 94 -23.74 -7.71 -0.39
CA GLU A 94 -24.92 -8.56 -0.53
C GLU A 94 -25.48 -8.97 0.84
N LEU A 95 -24.63 -9.46 1.75
CA LEU A 95 -25.04 -9.80 3.11
C LEU A 95 -25.59 -8.59 3.87
N LYS A 96 -24.98 -7.41 3.70
CA LYS A 96 -25.47 -6.17 4.31
C LYS A 96 -26.84 -5.77 3.75
N ALA A 97 -27.05 -5.92 2.44
CA ALA A 97 -28.34 -5.67 1.81
C ALA A 97 -29.41 -6.65 2.34
N GLU A 98 -29.07 -7.93 2.48
CA GLU A 98 -29.98 -8.95 2.99
C GLU A 98 -30.35 -8.71 4.46
N VAL A 99 -29.38 -8.35 5.29
CA VAL A 99 -29.64 -7.96 6.69
C VAL A 99 -30.59 -6.76 6.76
N ASN A 100 -30.41 -5.75 5.90
CA ASN A 100 -31.30 -4.60 5.86
C ASN A 100 -32.70 -4.99 5.39
N ARG A 101 -32.82 -5.87 4.39
CA ARG A 101 -34.09 -6.40 3.90
C ARG A 101 -34.83 -7.16 5.01
N LEU A 102 -34.15 -8.03 5.73
CA LEU A 102 -34.71 -8.78 6.85
C LEU A 102 -35.15 -7.87 7.99
N LYS A 103 -34.37 -6.82 8.31
CA LYS A 103 -34.78 -5.79 9.28
C LYS A 103 -36.05 -5.07 8.84
N LEU A 104 -36.12 -4.63 7.59
CA LEU A 104 -37.31 -4.00 7.04
C LEU A 104 -38.53 -4.91 7.11
N MET A 105 -38.38 -6.19 6.76
CA MET A 105 -39.47 -7.17 6.87
C MET A 105 -39.89 -7.39 8.33
N HIS A 106 -38.92 -7.49 9.24
CA HIS A 106 -39.19 -7.60 10.67
C HIS A 106 -39.97 -6.39 11.17
N ASP A 107 -39.55 -5.18 10.83
CA ASP A 107 -40.22 -3.93 11.19
C ASP A 107 -41.63 -3.85 10.57
N LEU A 108 -41.82 -4.24 9.31
CA LEU A 108 -43.15 -4.30 8.69
C LEU A 108 -44.08 -5.30 9.39
N THR A 109 -43.54 -6.46 9.82
CA THR A 109 -44.32 -7.51 10.47
C THR A 109 -44.69 -7.13 11.91
N HIS A 110 -43.83 -6.36 12.61
CA HIS A 110 -43.98 -6.05 14.03
C HIS A 110 -44.42 -4.60 14.33
N SER A 111 -44.38 -3.69 13.36
CA SER A 111 -44.79 -2.28 13.57
C SER A 111 -46.30 -2.06 13.57
N GLY A 112 -47.11 -3.07 13.25
CA GLY A 112 -48.57 -3.00 13.27
C GLY A 112 -49.18 -1.97 12.31
N LYS A 113 -48.38 -1.40 11.38
CA LYS A 113 -48.86 -0.39 10.42
C LYS A 113 -49.35 -1.09 9.15
N PRO A 114 -50.63 -0.98 8.78
CA PRO A 114 -51.12 -1.53 7.53
C PRO A 114 -50.45 -0.79 6.36
N LEU A 115 -50.00 -1.54 5.36
CA LEU A 115 -49.58 -1.00 4.07
C LEU A 115 -50.81 -0.39 3.40
N VAL A 116 -50.96 0.93 3.51
CA VAL A 116 -51.95 1.69 2.73
C VAL A 116 -51.34 1.90 1.35
N TYR A 117 -51.94 1.27 0.33
CA TYR A 117 -51.68 1.52 -1.08
C TYR A 117 -52.26 2.87 -1.51
#